data_AF-A0A2I0WHW1-F1
#
_entry.id   AF-A0A2I0WHW1-F1
#
_cell.length_a   1.000
_cell.length_b   1.000
_cell.length_c   1.000
_cell.angle_alpha   90.00
_cell.angle_beta   90.00
_cell.angle_gamma   90.00
#
_symmetry.space_group_name_H-M   'P 1'
#
loop_
_entity.id
_entity.type
_entity.pdbx_description
1 polymer ?
#
loop_
_entity_poly.entity_id
_entity_poly.type
_entity_poly.pdbx_seq_one_letter_code
_entity_poly.pdbx_strand_id
1 'polypeptide(L)'
;MLNTSTTPQTKNLATHSTQILSPFSTSFVFAIVPHYTEISSEGLAFAISPTPNLYSTLLSQFLGLFNLSSKDQATNHIVVVKLDTIENKEFDDINDNYVSINLNGLTSVVAAPASYAKSSSLFQNLSLMSGQTMQVWAEYDAKKMELNVTLAPLNTLKPVLPLLSYTINFSSILLSKMYVGFSSSTVAAAGLNYILGWSLYLNGKEAELLAFNLLAAGNETA
;
A
#
# COMPACT_ATOMS: atom_id res chain seq x y z
N MET A 1 22.40 -22.29 1.65
CA MET A 1 21.28 -22.09 2.57
C MET A 1 21.62 -20.93 3.49
N LEU A 2 21.18 -19.72 3.13
CA LEU A 2 21.28 -18.54 3.99
C LEU A 2 19.87 -18.11 4.33
N ASN A 3 19.55 -18.25 5.61
CA ASN A 3 18.33 -17.79 6.24
C ASN A 3 18.42 -16.27 6.40
N THR A 4 17.74 -15.51 5.56
CA THR A 4 17.60 -14.06 5.76
C THR A 4 16.27 -13.77 6.42
N SER A 5 16.19 -14.07 7.72
CA SER A 5 15.30 -13.35 8.62
C SER A 5 15.76 -11.89 8.63
N THR A 6 15.18 -11.07 7.78
CA THR A 6 15.41 -9.63 7.81
C THR A 6 14.61 -9.05 8.94
N THR A 7 15.30 -8.63 9.99
CA THR A 7 14.79 -7.79 11.07
C THR A 7 14.11 -6.55 10.45
N PRO A 8 12.93 -6.12 10.93
CA PRO A 8 12.34 -4.86 10.50
C PRO A 8 13.31 -3.72 10.82
N GLN A 9 13.80 -3.04 9.77
CA GLN A 9 14.56 -1.80 9.93
C GLN A 9 13.58 -0.69 10.31
N THR A 10 13.38 -0.46 11.61
CA THR A 10 12.64 0.72 12.11
C THR A 10 13.65 1.82 12.43
N LYS A 11 13.68 2.86 11.57
CA LYS A 11 14.32 4.13 11.93
C LYS A 11 13.24 5.09 12.41
N ASN A 12 13.36 5.50 13.67
CA ASN A 12 12.49 6.50 14.29
C ASN A 12 12.62 7.85 13.57
N LEU A 13 11.51 8.36 13.06
CA LEU A 13 11.38 9.77 12.69
C LEU A 13 10.55 10.49 13.76
N ALA A 14 11.18 11.42 14.47
CA ALA A 14 10.52 12.49 15.22
C ALA A 14 10.89 13.78 14.46
N THR A 15 10.02 14.73 14.12
CA THR A 15 8.86 15.34 14.77
C THR A 15 8.11 16.18 13.70
N HIS A 16 6.79 16.42 13.85
CA HIS A 16 6.15 17.75 13.83
C HIS A 16 4.62 17.57 13.99
N SER A 17 4.10 18.05 15.12
CA SER A 17 2.84 17.66 15.76
C SER A 17 1.58 18.37 15.26
N THR A 18 1.49 18.76 13.98
CA THR A 18 0.35 19.56 13.45
C THR A 18 -0.05 19.31 11.99
N GLN A 19 0.54 18.34 11.28
CA GLN A 19 0.48 18.26 9.80
C GLN A 19 -0.44 17.21 9.16
N ILE A 20 -1.26 16.47 9.91
CA ILE A 20 -1.94 15.26 9.36
C ILE A 20 -3.31 15.57 8.70
N LEU A 21 -3.81 16.80 8.89
CA LEU A 21 -5.00 17.34 8.19
C LEU A 21 -4.68 17.92 6.80
N SER A 22 -3.45 17.75 6.37
CA SER A 22 -2.91 18.36 5.17
C SER A 22 -3.01 17.45 3.96
N PRO A 23 -3.11 18.01 2.75
CA PRO A 23 -3.02 17.20 1.54
C PRO A 23 -1.67 16.49 1.51
N PHE A 24 -1.70 15.23 1.10
CA PHE A 24 -0.50 14.43 0.89
C PHE A 24 -0.57 13.73 -0.46
N SER A 25 0.60 13.37 -0.98
CA SER A 25 0.76 12.47 -2.11
C SER A 25 1.84 11.47 -1.76
N THR A 26 1.57 10.19 -1.95
CA THR A 26 2.57 9.14 -1.88
C THR A 26 2.57 8.40 -3.19
N SER A 27 3.75 8.00 -3.66
CA SER A 27 3.87 7.11 -4.81
C SER A 27 4.93 6.06 -4.55
N PHE A 28 4.67 4.83 -4.96
CA PHE A 28 5.61 3.75 -4.76
C PHE A 28 5.56 2.77 -5.92
N VAL A 29 6.74 2.22 -6.22
CA VAL A 29 6.94 1.19 -7.24
C VAL A 29 7.07 -0.14 -6.52
N PHE A 30 6.32 -1.14 -6.98
CA PHE A 30 6.29 -2.45 -6.37
C PHE A 30 6.35 -3.56 -7.43
N ALA A 31 6.65 -4.78 -6.98
CA ALA A 31 6.47 -6.01 -7.72
C ALA A 31 6.06 -7.13 -6.78
N ILE A 32 5.07 -7.93 -7.17
CA ILE A 32 4.69 -9.18 -6.48
C ILE A 32 5.12 -10.33 -7.38
N VAL A 33 6.12 -11.08 -6.93
CA VAL A 33 6.73 -12.16 -7.71
C VAL A 33 6.36 -13.49 -7.08
N PRO A 34 5.44 -14.26 -7.69
CA PRO A 34 5.03 -15.56 -7.16
C PRO A 34 6.16 -16.59 -7.33
N HIS A 35 6.29 -17.52 -6.37
CA HIS A 35 7.19 -18.67 -6.55
C HIS A 35 6.60 -19.70 -7.52
N TYR A 36 5.27 -19.84 -7.53
CA TYR A 36 4.51 -20.70 -8.41
C TYR A 36 3.32 -19.90 -8.93
N THR A 37 3.01 -20.01 -10.22
CA THR A 37 2.00 -19.18 -10.91
C THR A 37 0.59 -19.27 -10.34
N GLU A 38 0.31 -20.27 -9.50
CA GLU A 38 -1.00 -20.52 -8.89
C GLU A 38 -1.03 -20.28 -7.37
N ILE A 39 0.13 -19.96 -6.76
CA ILE A 39 0.21 -19.74 -5.31
C ILE A 39 0.38 -18.25 -5.05
N SER A 40 -0.62 -17.69 -4.38
CA SER A 40 -0.68 -16.28 -4.05
C SER A 40 -0.19 -15.97 -2.64
N SER A 41 0.16 -14.70 -2.41
CA SER A 41 0.43 -14.14 -1.08
C SER A 41 -0.73 -13.23 -0.65
N GLU A 42 -0.76 -12.82 0.61
CA GLU A 42 -1.82 -11.92 1.11
C GLU A 42 -1.65 -10.49 0.59
N GLY A 43 -0.54 -10.23 -0.10
CA GLY A 43 -0.29 -9.00 -0.83
C GLY A 43 0.54 -7.98 -0.05
N LEU A 44 0.30 -6.71 -0.37
CA LEU A 44 1.07 -5.56 0.10
C LEU A 44 0.13 -4.44 0.55
N ALA A 45 0.48 -3.77 1.64
CA ALA A 45 -0.28 -2.67 2.19
C ALA A 45 0.61 -1.44 2.38
N PHE A 46 0.19 -0.29 1.86
CA PHE A 46 0.63 1.01 2.37
C PHE A 46 -0.30 1.41 3.51
N ALA A 47 0.25 1.73 4.68
CA ALA A 47 -0.53 2.03 5.87
C ALA A 47 -0.17 3.39 6.48
N ILE A 48 -1.20 4.05 7.02
CA ILE A 48 -1.09 5.19 7.94
C ILE A 48 -1.60 4.70 9.29
N SER A 49 -0.74 4.70 10.32
CA SER A 49 -1.04 4.10 11.63
C SER A 49 -0.56 4.97 12.80
N PRO A 50 -1.13 4.84 14.01
CA PRO A 50 -0.69 5.62 15.18
C PRO A 50 0.61 5.08 15.79
N THR A 51 1.10 3.94 15.32
CA THR A 51 2.27 3.24 15.84
C THR A 51 3.05 2.56 14.72
N PRO A 52 4.40 2.58 14.73
CA PRO A 52 5.21 1.80 13.80
C PRO A 52 5.36 0.33 14.23
N ASN A 53 4.87 0.00 15.44
CA ASN A 53 5.03 -1.32 16.04
C ASN A 53 3.94 -2.28 15.56
N LEU A 54 4.34 -3.40 14.97
CA LEU A 54 3.46 -4.49 14.52
C LEU A 54 3.40 -5.66 15.54
N TYR A 55 3.88 -5.47 16.78
CA TYR A 55 4.16 -6.56 17.74
C TYR A 55 2.93 -7.30 18.30
N SER A 56 1.73 -6.98 17.86
CA SER A 56 0.49 -7.66 18.29
C SER A 56 -0.40 -8.06 17.12
N THR A 57 0.13 -8.08 15.90
CA THR A 57 -0.63 -8.35 14.69
C THR A 57 -0.42 -9.79 14.22
N LEU A 58 -1.46 -10.37 13.64
CA LEU A 58 -1.36 -11.70 13.07
C LEU A 58 -0.72 -11.65 11.67
N LEU A 59 -0.06 -12.74 11.31
CA LEU A 59 0.40 -12.97 9.93
C LEU A 59 -0.80 -13.39 9.07
N SER A 60 -0.52 -13.71 7.80
CA SER A 60 -1.50 -14.08 6.79
C SER A 60 -2.46 -12.92 6.48
N GLN A 61 -3.77 -13.15 6.50
CA GLN A 61 -4.80 -12.21 6.03
C GLN A 61 -4.84 -10.88 6.81
N PHE A 62 -4.21 -10.83 7.98
CA PHE A 62 -4.15 -9.64 8.83
C PHE A 62 -3.03 -8.65 8.45
N LEU A 63 -2.22 -8.99 7.44
CA LEU A 63 -1.14 -8.16 6.87
C LEU A 63 -0.11 -7.64 7.88
N GLY A 64 -0.03 -8.22 9.07
CA GLY A 64 0.77 -7.63 10.13
C GLY A 64 0.26 -6.25 10.59
N LEU A 65 -1.00 -5.90 10.33
CA LEU A 65 -1.62 -4.62 10.71
C LEU A 65 -2.73 -4.78 11.76
N PHE A 66 -3.38 -5.94 11.79
CA PHE A 66 -4.54 -6.21 12.64
C PHE A 66 -4.38 -7.51 13.43
N ASN A 67 -5.27 -7.72 14.41
CA ASN A 67 -5.45 -9.00 15.10
C ASN A 67 -6.94 -9.30 15.28
N LEU A 68 -7.25 -10.51 15.77
CA LEU A 68 -8.64 -10.98 15.91
C LEU A 68 -9.55 -10.04 16.72
N SER A 69 -9.01 -9.35 17.74
CA SER A 69 -9.79 -8.44 18.57
C SER A 69 -9.88 -7.02 18.01
N SER A 70 -8.93 -6.61 17.17
CA SER A 70 -8.88 -5.26 16.59
C SER A 70 -9.41 -5.19 15.17
N LYS A 71 -9.66 -6.31 14.47
CA LYS A 71 -9.84 -6.35 13.00
C LYS A 71 -10.90 -5.44 12.39
N ASP A 72 -11.82 -4.85 13.16
CA ASP A 72 -12.81 -3.86 12.71
C ASP A 72 -13.14 -2.81 13.80
N GLN A 73 -12.17 -2.46 14.64
CA GLN A 73 -12.38 -1.51 15.72
C GLN A 73 -12.13 -0.07 15.28
N ALA A 74 -13.16 0.77 15.40
CA ALA A 74 -13.08 2.21 15.07
C ALA A 74 -11.96 2.96 15.82
N THR A 75 -11.48 2.42 16.95
CA THR A 75 -10.38 2.96 17.76
C THR A 75 -8.99 2.62 17.26
N ASN A 76 -8.85 1.93 16.13
CA ASN A 76 -7.55 1.58 15.56
C ASN A 76 -6.82 2.80 14.99
N HIS A 77 -7.57 3.75 14.42
CA HIS A 77 -7.02 4.91 13.72
C HIS A 77 -6.08 4.53 12.57
N ILE A 78 -6.41 3.47 11.81
CA ILE A 78 -5.57 2.95 10.71
C ILE A 78 -6.25 3.20 9.37
N VAL A 79 -5.47 3.61 8.37
CA VAL A 79 -5.90 3.73 6.97
C VAL A 79 -4.96 2.91 6.13
N VAL A 80 -5.50 2.08 5.25
CA VAL A 80 -4.71 1.17 4.40
C VAL A 80 -5.10 1.36 2.95
N VAL A 81 -4.10 1.39 2.06
CA VAL A 81 -4.25 1.08 0.64
C VAL A 81 -3.67 -0.31 0.43
N LYS A 82 -4.53 -1.30 0.17
CA LYS A 82 -4.16 -2.71 0.03
C LYS A 82 -4.08 -3.10 -1.45
N LEU A 83 -3.05 -3.86 -1.79
CA LEU A 83 -2.91 -4.60 -3.04
C LEU A 83 -3.05 -6.07 -2.67
N ASP A 84 -4.21 -6.65 -2.94
CA ASP A 84 -4.54 -8.01 -2.51
C ASP A 84 -4.51 -8.97 -3.68
N THR A 85 -3.95 -10.15 -3.42
CA THR A 85 -3.84 -11.24 -4.37
C THR A 85 -4.57 -12.51 -3.93
N ILE A 86 -5.34 -12.47 -2.83
CA ILE A 86 -6.15 -13.57 -2.31
C ILE A 86 -7.58 -13.10 -2.08
N GLU A 87 -8.57 -13.95 -2.42
CA GLU A 87 -9.97 -13.70 -2.06
C GLU A 87 -10.25 -14.26 -0.66
N ASN A 88 -10.29 -13.37 0.35
CA ASN A 88 -10.73 -13.71 1.70
C ASN A 88 -12.22 -13.44 1.86
N LYS A 89 -13.07 -14.46 1.63
CA LYS A 89 -14.54 -14.35 1.75
C LYS A 89 -15.04 -13.93 3.14
N GLU A 90 -14.23 -14.07 4.19
CA GLU A 90 -14.57 -13.57 5.53
C GLU A 90 -14.65 -12.03 5.58
N PHE A 91 -13.96 -11.33 4.67
CA PHE A 91 -13.87 -9.86 4.64
C PHE A 91 -14.55 -9.23 3.42
N ASP A 92 -15.42 -9.98 2.73
CA ASP A 92 -16.17 -9.56 1.56
C ASP A 92 -15.29 -9.11 0.38
N ASP A 93 -14.14 -9.78 0.21
CA ASP A 93 -13.24 -9.54 -0.91
C ASP A 93 -13.94 -9.76 -2.25
N ILE A 94 -13.73 -8.84 -3.20
CA ILE A 94 -14.46 -8.83 -4.48
C ILE A 94 -13.91 -9.85 -5.50
N ASN A 95 -12.64 -10.24 -5.36
CA ASN A 95 -11.95 -11.29 -6.09
C ASN A 95 -10.54 -11.51 -5.48
N ASP A 96 -9.67 -12.25 -6.16
CA ASP A 96 -8.29 -12.57 -5.77
C ASP A 96 -7.22 -11.65 -6.41
N ASN A 97 -7.62 -10.49 -6.94
CA ASN A 97 -6.71 -9.55 -7.60
C ASN A 97 -7.32 -8.14 -7.62
N TYR A 98 -7.25 -7.46 -6.48
CA TYR A 98 -7.89 -6.16 -6.30
C TYR A 98 -7.05 -5.17 -5.49
N VAL A 99 -7.41 -3.90 -5.66
CA VAL A 99 -6.92 -2.79 -4.86
C VAL A 99 -8.05 -2.30 -3.98
N SER A 100 -7.77 -1.95 -2.73
CA SER A 100 -8.77 -1.42 -1.83
C SER A 100 -8.26 -0.32 -0.91
N ILE A 101 -9.21 0.43 -0.36
CA ILE A 101 -9.00 1.30 0.78
C ILE A 101 -9.72 0.65 1.98
N ASN A 102 -8.99 0.48 3.08
CA ASN A 102 -9.54 -0.03 4.34
C ASN A 102 -9.38 1.01 5.44
N LEU A 103 -10.40 1.13 6.28
CA LEU A 103 -10.41 2.03 7.43
C LEU A 103 -10.61 1.21 8.68
N ASN A 104 -9.66 1.29 9.61
CA ASN A 104 -9.73 0.67 10.92
C ASN A 104 -9.92 -0.86 10.94
N GLY A 105 -9.86 -1.53 9.80
CA GLY A 105 -10.09 -2.96 9.73
C GLY A 105 -9.72 -3.61 8.40
N LEU A 106 -10.09 -4.87 8.25
CA LEU A 106 -9.78 -5.69 7.07
C LEU A 106 -10.85 -5.60 5.98
N THR A 107 -12.10 -5.27 6.32
CA THR A 107 -13.14 -5.04 5.31
C THR A 107 -12.89 -3.73 4.58
N SER A 108 -13.01 -3.78 3.25
CA SER A 108 -12.75 -2.64 2.38
C SER A 108 -13.91 -1.65 2.39
N VAL A 109 -13.63 -0.35 2.52
CA VAL A 109 -14.67 0.68 2.34
C VAL A 109 -14.92 1.00 0.86
N VAL A 110 -13.91 0.75 0.03
CA VAL A 110 -14.02 0.73 -1.43
C VAL A 110 -12.94 -0.20 -1.99
N ALA A 111 -13.28 -0.94 -3.05
CA ALA A 111 -12.38 -1.84 -3.74
C ALA A 111 -12.70 -1.88 -5.24
N ALA A 112 -11.70 -2.21 -6.05
CA ALA A 112 -11.85 -2.44 -7.49
C ALA A 112 -10.84 -3.49 -7.98
N PRO A 113 -11.20 -4.31 -8.99
CA PRO A 113 -10.24 -5.22 -9.60
C PRO A 113 -9.01 -4.46 -10.11
N ALA A 114 -7.82 -5.05 -9.94
CA ALA A 114 -6.59 -4.38 -10.32
C ALA A 114 -6.57 -4.06 -11.82
N SER A 115 -6.61 -2.77 -12.12
CA SER A 115 -6.69 -2.24 -13.48
C SER A 115 -6.23 -0.79 -13.52
N TYR A 116 -6.01 -0.27 -14.72
CA TYR A 116 -5.69 1.15 -14.91
C TYR A 116 -6.46 1.74 -16.07
N ALA A 117 -6.82 3.03 -15.95
CA ALA A 117 -7.51 3.73 -17.01
C ALA A 117 -6.54 4.03 -18.18
N LYS A 118 -6.83 3.48 -19.36
CA LYS A 118 -6.16 3.86 -20.63
C LYS A 118 -6.78 5.12 -21.24
N SER A 119 -8.05 5.36 -20.95
CA SER A 119 -8.82 6.55 -21.35
C SER A 119 -9.96 6.76 -20.36
N SER A 120 -10.78 7.79 -20.58
CA SER A 120 -11.92 8.13 -19.72
C SER A 120 -13.00 7.03 -19.62
N SER A 121 -13.00 6.04 -20.50
CA SER A 121 -14.03 4.99 -20.56
C SER A 121 -13.47 3.57 -20.64
N LEU A 122 -12.14 3.40 -20.63
CA LEU A 122 -11.51 2.10 -20.80
C LEU A 122 -10.50 1.83 -19.69
N PHE A 123 -10.78 0.78 -18.92
CA PHE A 123 -9.83 0.20 -17.98
C PHE A 123 -9.16 -1.03 -18.59
N GLN A 124 -7.86 -1.16 -18.37
CA GLN A 124 -7.06 -2.31 -18.75
C GLN A 124 -6.74 -3.10 -17.48
N ASN A 125 -7.14 -4.37 -17.45
CA ASN A 125 -6.86 -5.27 -16.34
C ASN A 125 -5.36 -5.50 -16.16
N LEU A 126 -4.95 -5.63 -14.91
CA LEU A 126 -3.61 -5.96 -14.46
C LEU A 126 -3.68 -7.21 -13.58
N SER A 127 -2.61 -8.00 -13.57
CA SER A 127 -2.41 -9.03 -12.56
C SER A 127 -1.32 -8.55 -11.60
N LEU A 128 -1.67 -8.32 -10.35
CA LEU A 128 -0.75 -7.82 -9.33
C LEU A 128 0.42 -8.78 -9.12
N MET A 129 0.16 -10.10 -9.19
CA MET A 129 1.16 -11.17 -9.10
C MET A 129 1.86 -11.51 -10.43
N SER A 130 1.84 -10.63 -11.43
CA SER A 130 2.49 -10.88 -12.72
C SER A 130 4.03 -10.88 -12.66
N GLY A 131 4.63 -10.50 -11.54
CA GLY A 131 6.07 -10.23 -11.41
C GLY A 131 6.53 -8.95 -12.11
N GLN A 132 5.66 -8.25 -12.84
CA GLN A 132 5.99 -6.98 -13.49
C GLN A 132 5.99 -5.83 -12.48
N THR A 133 6.84 -4.84 -12.74
CA THR A 133 6.89 -3.62 -11.92
C THR A 133 5.72 -2.70 -12.22
N MET A 134 4.98 -2.34 -11.17
CA MET A 134 3.85 -1.43 -11.23
C MET A 134 4.06 -0.27 -10.25
N GLN A 135 3.34 0.81 -10.47
CA GLN A 135 3.38 2.01 -9.65
C GLN A 135 1.99 2.35 -9.13
N VAL A 136 1.93 2.69 -7.84
CA VAL A 136 0.74 3.23 -7.18
C VAL A 136 0.98 4.70 -6.85
N TRP A 137 -0.06 5.50 -7.01
CA TRP A 137 -0.17 6.85 -6.45
C TRP A 137 -1.37 6.87 -5.51
N ALA A 138 -1.17 7.34 -4.27
CA ALA A 138 -2.26 7.62 -3.34
C ALA A 138 -2.19 9.08 -2.92
N GLU A 139 -3.25 9.83 -3.22
CA GLU A 139 -3.27 11.28 -3.13
C GLU A 139 -4.51 11.75 -2.40
N TYR A 140 -4.30 12.52 -1.34
CA TYR A 140 -5.37 13.12 -0.57
C TYR A 140 -5.52 14.60 -0.87
N ASP A 141 -6.69 14.99 -1.37
CA ASP A 141 -7.12 16.38 -1.48
C ASP A 141 -7.91 16.75 -0.21
N ALA A 142 -7.29 17.53 0.68
CA ALA A 142 -7.92 17.97 1.92
C ALA A 142 -9.11 18.92 1.71
N LYS A 143 -9.19 19.64 0.58
CA LYS A 143 -10.33 20.52 0.28
C LYS A 143 -11.55 19.73 -0.16
N LYS A 144 -11.33 18.69 -0.96
CA LYS A 144 -12.38 17.78 -1.41
C LYS A 144 -12.68 16.66 -0.40
N MET A 145 -11.80 16.48 0.58
CA MET A 145 -11.79 15.32 1.49
C MET A 145 -11.78 14.02 0.70
N GLU A 146 -10.94 13.91 -0.31
CA GLU A 146 -10.96 12.80 -1.26
C GLU A 146 -9.59 12.12 -1.32
N LEU A 147 -9.56 10.81 -1.09
CA LEU A 147 -8.40 9.97 -1.31
C LEU A 147 -8.55 9.26 -2.66
N ASN A 148 -7.66 9.57 -3.59
CA ASN A 148 -7.58 8.95 -4.90
C ASN A 148 -6.41 7.96 -4.93
N VAL A 149 -6.68 6.75 -5.43
CA VAL A 149 -5.67 5.71 -5.64
C VAL A 149 -5.62 5.38 -7.12
N THR A 150 -4.44 5.54 -7.72
CA THR A 150 -4.18 5.20 -9.12
C THR A 150 -3.14 4.10 -9.18
N LEU A 151 -3.34 3.11 -10.06
CA LEU A 151 -2.42 2.02 -10.34
C LEU A 151 -2.06 2.05 -11.83
N ALA A 152 -0.82 1.76 -12.20
CA ALA A 152 -0.42 1.51 -13.59
C ALA A 152 0.91 0.73 -13.67
N PRO A 153 1.26 0.12 -14.80
CA PRO A 153 2.63 -0.37 -15.04
C PRO A 153 3.65 0.78 -14.96
N LEU A 154 4.87 0.53 -14.46
CA LEU A 154 5.90 1.56 -14.21
C LEU A 154 6.19 2.49 -15.39
N ASN A 155 6.19 1.96 -16.61
CA ASN A 155 6.50 2.72 -17.83
C ASN A 155 5.26 3.36 -18.49
N THR A 156 4.17 3.50 -17.73
CA THR A 156 2.93 4.17 -18.16
C THR A 156 2.83 5.53 -17.48
N LEU A 157 2.47 6.59 -18.22
CA LEU A 157 2.13 7.87 -17.61
C LEU A 157 0.98 7.67 -16.61
N LYS A 158 1.05 8.33 -15.45
CA LYS A 158 0.00 8.26 -14.43
C LYS A 158 -1.38 8.53 -15.06
N PRO A 159 -2.33 7.57 -14.99
CA PRO A 159 -3.68 7.78 -15.48
C PRO A 159 -4.36 8.98 -14.83
N VAL A 160 -5.11 9.76 -15.64
CA VAL A 160 -5.88 10.90 -15.17
C VAL A 160 -7.05 10.46 -14.29
N LEU A 161 -7.70 9.35 -14.65
CA LEU A 161 -8.78 8.76 -13.88
C LEU A 161 -8.19 7.78 -12.85
N PRO A 162 -8.37 8.00 -11.54
CA PRO A 162 -7.93 7.06 -10.53
C PRO A 162 -8.71 5.73 -10.61
N LEU A 163 -8.09 4.67 -10.10
CA LEU A 163 -8.74 3.36 -9.94
C LEU A 163 -9.80 3.42 -8.83
N LEU A 164 -9.46 4.05 -7.69
CA LEU A 164 -10.36 4.26 -6.56
C LEU A 164 -10.42 5.74 -6.23
N SER A 165 -11.61 6.20 -5.85
CA SER A 165 -11.83 7.50 -5.24
C SER A 165 -12.75 7.32 -4.04
N TYR A 166 -12.37 7.88 -2.89
CA TYR A 166 -13.13 7.74 -1.66
C TYR A 166 -13.17 9.03 -0.86
N THR A 167 -14.37 9.51 -0.55
CA THR A 167 -14.55 10.68 0.30
C THR A 167 -14.30 10.31 1.75
N ILE A 168 -13.25 10.87 2.34
CA ILE A 168 -12.78 10.61 3.69
C ILE A 168 -12.37 11.88 4.42
N ASN A 169 -12.97 12.08 5.60
CA ASN A 169 -12.51 13.08 6.54
C ASN A 169 -11.43 12.47 7.44
N PHE A 170 -10.16 12.72 7.14
CA PHE A 170 -9.07 12.19 7.97
C PHE A 170 -9.06 12.76 9.39
N SER A 171 -9.69 13.90 9.65
CA SER A 171 -9.81 14.47 11.00
C SER A 171 -10.59 13.58 11.95
N SER A 172 -11.50 12.75 11.45
CA SER A 172 -12.30 11.83 12.27
C SER A 172 -11.64 10.47 12.47
N ILE A 173 -10.48 10.22 11.83
CA ILE A 173 -9.81 8.91 11.84
C ILE A 173 -8.39 9.04 12.38
N LEU A 174 -7.61 10.02 11.92
CA LEU A 174 -6.19 10.12 12.24
C LEU A 174 -5.96 10.87 13.55
N LEU A 175 -4.94 10.46 14.29
CA LEU A 175 -4.46 11.15 15.48
C LEU A 175 -3.45 12.25 15.12
N SER A 176 -3.06 13.06 16.10
CA SER A 176 -2.11 14.16 15.92
C SER A 176 -0.72 13.71 15.45
N LYS A 177 -0.34 12.45 15.72
CA LYS A 177 0.89 11.82 15.27
C LYS A 177 0.56 10.47 14.66
N MET A 178 0.95 10.30 13.41
CA MET A 178 0.85 9.04 12.67
C MET A 178 2.20 8.68 12.07
N TYR A 179 2.32 7.43 11.67
CA TYR A 179 3.43 6.84 10.95
C TYR A 179 2.89 6.36 9.61
N VAL A 180 3.75 6.36 8.60
CA VAL A 180 3.43 5.80 7.29
C VAL A 180 4.49 4.79 6.89
N GLY A 181 4.08 3.75 6.20
CA GLY A 181 5.01 2.72 5.76
C GLY A 181 4.29 1.59 5.04
N PHE A 182 5.03 0.49 4.88
CA PHE A 182 4.54 -0.69 4.20
C PHE A 182 4.45 -1.87 5.16
N SER A 183 3.45 -2.70 4.94
CA SER A 183 3.35 -4.01 5.55
C SER A 183 3.01 -5.04 4.48
N SER A 184 3.47 -6.27 4.69
CA SER A 184 3.15 -7.39 3.81
C SER A 184 3.17 -8.65 4.64
N SER A 185 2.29 -9.58 4.30
CA SER A 185 2.36 -10.93 4.82
C SER A 185 2.46 -11.91 3.64
N THR A 186 3.40 -12.83 3.76
CA THR A 186 3.64 -13.90 2.80
C THR A 186 3.77 -15.20 3.57
N VAL A 187 3.12 -16.25 3.06
CA VAL A 187 3.39 -17.63 3.47
C VAL A 187 4.52 -18.16 2.62
N ALA A 188 5.42 -18.98 3.17
CA ALA A 188 6.69 -19.36 2.52
C ALA A 188 6.58 -19.93 1.09
N ALA A 189 5.42 -20.47 0.70
CA ALA A 189 5.17 -21.01 -0.63
C ALA A 189 4.69 -19.96 -1.67
N ALA A 190 4.36 -18.74 -1.24
CA ALA A 190 3.56 -17.78 -2.00
C ALA A 190 4.34 -16.79 -2.88
N GLY A 191 5.61 -16.52 -2.58
CA GLY A 191 6.41 -15.54 -3.34
C GLY A 191 6.88 -14.36 -2.50
N LEU A 192 7.39 -13.34 -3.21
CA LEU A 192 8.07 -12.18 -2.64
C LEU A 192 7.36 -10.88 -3.04
N ASN A 193 7.21 -9.99 -2.06
CA ASN A 193 6.65 -8.65 -2.23
C ASN A 193 7.77 -7.60 -2.13
N TYR A 194 7.96 -6.81 -3.17
CA TYR A 194 9.04 -5.81 -3.25
C TYR A 194 8.48 -4.39 -3.27
N ILE A 195 9.11 -3.49 -2.50
CA ILE A 195 9.07 -2.04 -2.72
C ILE A 195 10.40 -1.64 -3.38
N LEU A 196 10.33 -1.14 -4.61
CA LEU A 196 11.49 -0.80 -5.43
C LEU A 196 11.83 0.69 -5.38
N GLY A 197 10.86 1.52 -5.00
CA GLY A 197 11.03 2.95 -4.81
C GLY A 197 9.81 3.54 -4.13
N TRP A 198 10.02 4.60 -3.34
CA TRP A 198 8.94 5.26 -2.60
C TRP A 198 9.24 6.76 -2.47
N SER A 199 8.23 7.58 -2.74
CA SER A 199 8.22 9.02 -2.54
C SER A 199 7.01 9.42 -1.70
N LEU A 200 7.19 10.34 -0.77
CA LEU A 200 6.11 10.91 0.03
C LEU A 200 6.22 12.43 0.00
N TYR A 201 5.10 13.10 -0.23
CA TYR A 201 4.95 14.54 -0.19
C TYR A 201 3.87 14.90 0.82
N LEU A 202 4.20 15.76 1.78
CA LEU A 202 3.30 16.28 2.81
C LEU A 202 3.17 17.79 2.59
N ASN A 203 1.94 18.31 2.52
CA ASN A 203 1.71 19.74 2.25
C ASN A 203 2.34 20.25 0.95
N GLY A 204 2.44 19.39 -0.08
CA GLY A 204 3.11 19.76 -1.33
C GLY A 204 4.63 19.95 -1.20
N LYS A 205 5.23 19.57 -0.07
CA LYS A 205 6.68 19.48 0.11
C LYS A 205 7.08 18.02 0.16
N GLU A 206 8.21 17.67 -0.44
CA GLU A 206 8.78 16.34 -0.29
C GLU A 206 9.04 16.09 1.20
N ALA A 207 8.51 14.99 1.74
CA ALA A 207 8.92 14.50 3.03
C ALA A 207 10.42 14.20 2.92
N GLU A 208 11.23 14.63 3.89
CA GLU A 208 12.69 14.51 3.82
C GLU A 208 13.12 13.14 3.27
N LEU A 209 13.78 13.16 2.11
CA LEU A 209 14.22 11.97 1.39
C LEU A 209 15.08 11.10 2.30
N LEU A 210 14.63 9.87 2.56
CA LEU A 210 15.57 8.78 2.74
C LEU A 210 16.10 8.47 1.34
N ALA A 211 17.31 8.96 1.03
CA ALA A 211 17.98 8.61 -0.20
C ALA A 211 18.12 7.07 -0.28
N PHE A 212 17.20 6.43 -0.99
CA PHE A 212 17.46 5.13 -1.57
C PHE A 212 18.39 5.42 -2.74
N ASN A 213 19.69 5.20 -2.55
CA ASN A 213 20.62 5.20 -3.67
C ASN A 213 20.02 4.29 -4.75
N LEU A 214 19.63 4.91 -5.86
CA LEU A 214 19.25 4.24 -7.10
C LEU A 214 20.29 3.14 -7.35
N LEU A 215 19.83 1.90 -7.51
CA LEU A 215 20.54 0.96 -8.39
C LEU A 215 20.36 1.52 -9.80
N ALA A 216 21.21 2.48 -10.15
CA ALA A 216 21.43 2.86 -11.53
C ALA A 216 22.02 1.66 -12.27
N ALA A 217 21.54 1.50 -13.50
CA ALA A 217 21.81 0.41 -14.41
C ALA A 217 23.31 0.06 -14.58
N GLY A 218 23.56 -1.23 -14.75
CA GLY A 218 24.41 -1.80 -15.81
C GLY A 218 25.92 -1.61 -15.71
N ASN A 219 26.64 -2.72 -15.75
CA ASN A 219 27.65 -2.86 -16.79
C ASN A 219 27.77 -4.31 -17.25
N GLU A 220 27.54 -4.51 -18.55
CA GLU A 220 28.10 -5.60 -19.32
C GLU A 220 29.63 -5.51 -19.35
N THR A 221 30.27 -6.63 -19.71
CA THR A 221 31.71 -6.89 -19.93
C THR A 221 32.54 -7.08 -18.65
N ALA A 222 33.31 -8.15 -18.47
CA ALA A 222 33.96 -9.07 -19.41
C ALA A 222 33.75 -10.56 -19.10
#